data_AF-A0A7W8Z465-F1
#
_entry.id   AF-A0A7W8Z465-F1
#
_cell.length_a   1.000
_cell.length_b   1.000
_cell.length_c   1.000
_cell.angle_alpha   90.00
_cell.angle_beta   90.00
_cell.angle_gamma   90.00
#
_symmetry.space_group_name_H-M   'P 1'
#
loop_
_entity.id
_entity.type
_entity.pdbx_description
1 polymer ?
#
loop_
_entity_poly.entity_id
_entity_poly.type
_entity_poly.pdbx_seq_one_letter_code
_entity_poly.pdbx_strand_id
1 'polypeptide(L)'
;MRDDMVAVRLFRVEPMLTLTKAPCDSAAPDGHPGTPGILIIPRQGPLRAPHLMLVARGPRRCEPSPGVRVFADSHVVAGLGDGTNQGRPALADVLTDASAAQIVASPEEPGLLDRYPGCGVAVAAGRHGCLAGLRDGRLAAIRGAAGFAVGADPWPAVYGSFVHGWWSARMPLEGLATASVIVGRYIGRTENGFGCFHVAGRGRILLARRSPWSTGGMSA
;
A
#
# COMPACT_ATOMS: atom_id res chain seq x y z
N MET A 1 -19.67 -13.11 1.08
CA MET A 1 -18.29 -13.65 1.09
C MET A 1 -17.55 -13.10 -0.13
N ARG A 2 -17.04 -11.84 -0.09
CA ARG A 2 -16.18 -11.24 -1.14
C ARG A 2 -15.64 -9.81 -0.86
N ASP A 3 -16.05 -9.14 0.22
CA ASP A 3 -15.70 -7.72 0.43
C ASP A 3 -14.24 -7.46 0.84
N ASP A 4 -13.52 -8.50 1.24
CA ASP A 4 -12.12 -8.41 1.71
C ASP A 4 -11.09 -8.65 0.60
N MET A 5 -11.54 -9.08 -0.58
CA MET A 5 -10.66 -9.33 -1.72
C MET A 5 -10.27 -8.01 -2.39
N VAL A 6 -8.97 -7.81 -2.50
CA VAL A 6 -8.36 -6.63 -3.09
C VAL A 6 -7.53 -7.04 -4.30
N ALA A 7 -7.78 -6.38 -5.43
CA ALA A 7 -6.96 -6.52 -6.62
C ALA A 7 -5.94 -5.39 -6.69
N VAL A 8 -4.68 -5.73 -6.90
CA VAL A 8 -3.62 -4.77 -7.20
C VAL A 8 -3.19 -4.90 -8.64
N ARG A 9 -2.92 -3.75 -9.28
CA ARG A 9 -2.43 -3.68 -10.66
C ARG A 9 -1.31 -2.67 -10.73
N LEU A 10 -0.14 -3.12 -11.13
CA LEU A 10 1.03 -2.27 -11.32
C LEU A 10 1.19 -1.97 -12.81
N PHE A 11 1.34 -0.71 -13.13
CA PHE A 11 1.56 -0.22 -14.49
C PHE A 11 2.87 0.54 -14.57
N ARG A 12 3.61 0.32 -15.65
CA ARG A 12 4.60 1.28 -16.13
C ARG A 12 3.84 2.35 -16.91
N VAL A 13 3.98 3.60 -16.49
CA VAL A 13 3.22 4.72 -17.08
C VAL A 13 3.84 5.09 -18.42
N GLU A 14 3.10 4.94 -19.52
CA GLU A 14 3.58 5.17 -20.89
C GLU A 14 2.77 6.16 -21.76
N PRO A 15 1.61 6.69 -21.34
CA PRO A 15 1.05 7.94 -21.83
C PRO A 15 1.22 9.09 -20.82
N MET A 16 0.91 10.32 -21.25
CA MET A 16 0.75 11.47 -20.34
C MET A 16 -0.32 11.15 -19.28
N LEU A 17 0.11 10.95 -18.04
CA LEU A 17 -0.76 10.90 -16.86
C LEU A 17 -0.89 12.32 -16.32
N THR A 18 -2.08 12.91 -16.40
CA THR A 18 -2.31 14.24 -15.83
C THR A 18 -2.39 14.16 -14.32
N LEU A 19 -1.63 15.01 -13.62
CA LEU A 19 -1.68 15.14 -12.17
C LEU A 19 -2.53 16.36 -11.82
N THR A 20 -3.63 16.17 -11.11
CA THR A 20 -4.47 17.26 -10.60
C THR A 20 -4.50 17.22 -9.09
N LYS A 21 -4.55 18.39 -8.44
CA LYS A 21 -4.77 18.45 -6.99
C LYS A 21 -6.24 18.10 -6.72
N ALA A 22 -6.50 17.19 -5.78
CA ALA A 22 -7.87 16.93 -5.37
C ALA A 22 -8.50 18.23 -4.81
N PRO A 23 -9.76 18.56 -5.16
CA PRO A 23 -10.49 19.66 -4.51
C PRO A 23 -10.52 19.45 -3.00
N CYS A 24 -10.36 20.51 -2.21
CA CYS A 24 -10.34 20.40 -0.74
C CYS A 24 -11.66 19.87 -0.16
N ASP A 25 -12.80 20.07 -0.84
CA ASP A 25 -14.14 19.89 -0.24
C ASP A 25 -15.12 19.01 -1.04
N SER A 26 -14.68 18.25 -2.03
CA SER A 26 -15.64 17.60 -2.94
C SER A 26 -15.52 16.09 -2.94
N ALA A 27 -16.60 15.44 -2.49
CA ALA A 27 -17.08 14.22 -3.10
C ALA A 27 -16.90 14.36 -4.63
N ALA A 28 -16.35 13.32 -5.28
CA ALA A 28 -15.98 13.37 -6.69
C ALA A 28 -17.13 13.97 -7.53
N PRO A 29 -16.85 14.91 -8.46
CA PRO A 29 -17.88 15.67 -9.18
C PRO A 29 -18.91 14.80 -9.91
N ASP A 30 -18.55 13.56 -10.25
CA ASP A 30 -19.42 12.61 -10.96
C ASP A 30 -19.91 11.44 -10.09
N GLY A 31 -19.75 11.51 -8.77
CA GLY A 31 -20.11 10.43 -7.85
C GLY A 31 -19.28 9.14 -8.02
N HIS A 32 -18.31 9.10 -8.94
CA HIS A 32 -17.43 7.96 -9.16
C HIS A 32 -16.16 8.08 -8.30
N PRO A 33 -16.01 7.27 -7.24
CA PRO A 33 -14.79 7.25 -6.46
C PRO A 33 -13.70 6.56 -7.29
N GLY A 34 -12.87 7.35 -7.98
CA GLY A 34 -11.72 6.86 -8.73
C GLY A 34 -10.89 5.83 -7.96
N THR A 35 -10.18 4.95 -8.67
CA THR A 35 -9.46 3.84 -8.06
C THR A 35 -8.29 4.34 -7.22
N PRO A 36 -8.24 4.01 -5.90
CA PRO A 36 -7.10 4.35 -5.06
C PRO A 36 -5.79 3.89 -5.71
N GLY A 37 -4.77 4.73 -5.63
CA GLY A 37 -3.48 4.37 -6.18
C GLY A 37 -2.31 5.10 -5.56
N ILE A 38 -1.14 4.56 -5.86
CA ILE A 38 0.15 5.11 -5.45
C ILE A 38 1.03 5.20 -6.71
N LEU A 39 1.38 6.43 -7.04
CA LEU A 39 2.31 6.76 -8.12
C LEU A 39 3.72 6.91 -7.54
N ILE A 40 4.64 6.13 -8.10
CA ILE A 40 6.05 6.09 -7.77
C ILE A 40 6.81 6.74 -8.93
N ILE A 41 7.47 7.86 -8.66
CA ILE A 41 8.36 8.51 -9.63
C ILE A 41 9.80 8.30 -9.14
N PRO A 42 10.57 7.39 -9.76
CA PRO A 42 11.96 7.17 -9.40
C PRO A 42 12.77 8.45 -9.53
N ARG A 43 13.71 8.66 -8.61
CA ARG A 43 14.70 9.74 -8.70
C ARG A 43 16.11 9.20 -8.94
N GLN A 44 16.43 8.07 -8.31
CA GLN A 44 17.72 7.40 -8.35
C GLN A 44 17.52 5.90 -8.14
N GLY A 45 18.55 5.11 -8.46
CA GLY A 45 18.57 3.67 -8.20
C GLY A 45 18.00 2.82 -9.34
N PRO A 46 17.55 1.58 -9.05
CA PRO A 46 17.28 0.57 -10.08
C PRO A 46 15.99 0.82 -10.88
N LEU A 47 15.09 1.66 -10.38
CA LEU A 47 13.83 1.96 -11.05
C LEU A 47 14.05 3.03 -12.13
N ARG A 48 13.71 2.71 -13.38
CA ARG A 48 13.98 3.58 -14.54
C ARG A 48 12.77 4.37 -15.05
N ALA A 49 11.55 3.96 -14.68
CA ALA A 49 10.32 4.56 -15.19
C ALA A 49 9.32 4.82 -14.05
N PRO A 50 8.42 5.81 -14.19
CA PRO A 50 7.30 5.96 -13.27
C PRO A 50 6.39 4.74 -13.26
N HIS A 51 5.96 4.35 -12.07
CA HIS A 51 5.04 3.23 -11.87
C HIS A 51 3.79 3.71 -11.14
N LEU A 52 2.62 3.28 -11.59
CA LEU A 52 1.36 3.52 -10.90
C LEU A 52 0.80 2.18 -10.43
N MET A 53 0.60 2.04 -9.13
CA MET A 53 -0.13 0.91 -8.57
C MET A 53 -1.56 1.34 -8.26
N LEU A 54 -2.53 0.61 -8.82
CA LEU A 54 -3.94 0.77 -8.52
C LEU A 54 -4.40 -0.34 -7.57
N VAL A 55 -5.20 0.02 -6.57
CA VAL A 55 -5.72 -0.87 -5.54
C VAL A 55 -7.25 -0.81 -5.58
N ALA A 56 -7.88 -1.90 -6.02
CA ALA A 56 -9.32 -1.98 -6.20
C ALA A 56 -9.93 -3.01 -5.23
N ARG A 57 -11.01 -2.61 -4.54
CA ARG A 57 -11.87 -3.51 -3.77
C ARG A 57 -13.10 -3.89 -4.58
N GLY A 58 -13.45 -5.18 -4.57
CA GLY A 58 -14.65 -5.70 -5.23
C GLY A 58 -14.61 -5.68 -6.77
N PRO A 59 -15.71 -6.08 -7.43
CA PRO A 59 -15.81 -6.09 -8.88
C PRO A 59 -15.90 -4.64 -9.40
N ARG A 60 -14.76 -4.03 -9.75
CA ARG A 60 -14.74 -2.73 -10.40
C ARG A 60 -14.84 -2.86 -11.93
N ARG A 61 -15.51 -1.88 -12.54
CA ARG A 61 -15.54 -1.69 -14.00
C ARG A 61 -14.10 -1.58 -14.53
N CYS A 62 -13.89 -2.08 -15.75
CA CYS A 62 -12.64 -1.90 -16.47
C CYS A 62 -12.39 -0.41 -16.73
N GLU A 63 -11.65 0.26 -15.86
CA GLU A 63 -11.05 1.54 -16.18
C GLU A 63 -9.98 1.34 -17.27
N PRO A 64 -9.86 2.27 -18.23
CA PRO A 64 -8.80 2.22 -19.23
C PRO A 64 -7.42 2.23 -18.55
N SER A 65 -6.47 1.53 -19.16
CA SER A 65 -5.15 1.33 -18.58
C SER A 65 -4.34 2.64 -18.55
N PRO A 66 -3.69 3.01 -17.42
CA PRO A 66 -2.79 4.16 -17.36
C PRO A 66 -1.43 3.92 -18.04
N GLY A 67 -1.21 2.76 -18.65
CA GLY A 67 0.03 2.40 -19.34
C GLY A 67 0.16 0.90 -19.60
N VAL A 68 1.39 0.40 -19.65
CA VAL A 68 1.65 -1.04 -19.79
C VAL A 68 1.55 -1.70 -18.43
N ARG A 69 0.64 -2.67 -18.31
CA ARG A 69 0.51 -3.46 -17.08
C ARG A 69 1.71 -4.38 -16.95
N VAL A 70 2.45 -4.24 -15.85
CA VAL A 70 3.64 -5.06 -15.55
C VAL A 70 3.35 -6.16 -14.53
N PHE A 71 2.32 -5.99 -13.69
CA PHE A 71 1.92 -6.98 -12.69
C PHE A 71 0.45 -6.81 -12.30
N ALA A 72 -0.20 -7.91 -11.93
CA ALA A 72 -1.51 -7.91 -11.31
C ALA A 72 -1.63 -9.09 -10.36
N ASP A 73 -2.33 -8.86 -9.25
CA ASP A 73 -2.53 -9.85 -8.21
C ASP A 73 -3.87 -9.60 -7.49
N SER A 74 -4.38 -10.61 -6.81
CA SER A 74 -5.57 -10.51 -5.95
C SER A 74 -5.29 -11.20 -4.63
N HIS A 75 -5.52 -10.47 -3.54
CA HIS A 75 -5.15 -10.89 -2.20
C HIS A 75 -6.24 -10.49 -1.19
N VAL A 76 -6.22 -11.12 -0.02
CA VAL A 76 -7.18 -10.89 1.06
C VAL A 76 -6.61 -9.88 2.05
N VAL A 77 -7.41 -8.86 2.39
CA VAL A 77 -7.07 -7.88 3.42
C VAL A 77 -8.04 -8.02 4.59
N ALA A 78 -7.53 -8.19 5.80
CA ALA A 78 -8.37 -8.28 7.01
C ALA A 78 -7.86 -7.36 8.13
N GLY A 79 -8.79 -6.70 8.83
CA GLY A 79 -8.49 -5.93 10.05
C GLY A 79 -8.53 -6.81 11.30
N LEU A 80 -7.64 -6.54 12.27
CA LEU A 80 -7.60 -7.28 13.54
C LEU A 80 -8.63 -6.83 14.57
N GLY A 81 -9.11 -5.58 14.48
CA GLY A 81 -10.06 -4.98 15.42
C GLY A 81 -11.53 -5.23 15.10
N ASP A 82 -11.83 -5.86 13.97
CA ASP A 82 -13.21 -6.08 13.54
C ASP A 82 -13.77 -7.34 14.21
N GLY A 83 -14.51 -7.15 15.30
CA GLY A 83 -15.13 -8.23 16.08
C GLY A 83 -16.14 -9.08 15.29
N THR A 84 -16.55 -8.64 14.09
CA THR A 84 -17.40 -9.41 13.18
C THR A 84 -16.62 -10.43 12.36
N ASN A 85 -15.28 -10.45 12.48
CA ASN A 85 -14.37 -11.13 11.56
C ASN A 85 -13.60 -12.31 12.19
N GLN A 86 -14.25 -13.05 13.10
CA GLN A 86 -13.64 -14.22 13.73
C GLN A 86 -13.21 -15.26 12.67
N GLY A 87 -11.90 -15.47 12.54
CA GLY A 87 -11.28 -16.44 11.62
C GLY A 87 -10.70 -15.88 10.31
N ARG A 88 -11.11 -14.69 9.86
CA ARG A 88 -10.57 -14.09 8.61
C ARG A 88 -9.09 -13.69 8.66
N PRO A 89 -8.54 -13.21 9.81
CA PRO A 89 -7.12 -12.87 9.89
C PRO A 89 -6.15 -14.03 9.57
N ALA A 90 -6.57 -15.28 9.79
CA ALA A 90 -5.74 -16.46 9.47
C ALA A 90 -5.52 -16.68 7.97
N LEU A 91 -6.43 -16.16 7.14
CA LEU A 91 -6.40 -16.30 5.68
C LEU A 91 -5.95 -15.02 4.97
N ALA A 92 -5.61 -13.97 5.73
CA ALA A 92 -5.27 -12.68 5.16
C ALA A 92 -3.82 -12.65 4.67
N ASP A 93 -3.62 -12.18 3.44
CA ASP A 93 -2.30 -11.86 2.91
C ASP A 93 -1.79 -10.52 3.49
N VAL A 94 -2.72 -9.62 3.81
CA VAL A 94 -2.47 -8.31 4.41
C VAL A 94 -3.34 -8.12 5.66
N LEU A 95 -2.69 -7.84 6.80
CA LEU A 95 -3.37 -7.49 8.04
C LEU A 95 -3.37 -5.98 8.27
N THR A 96 -4.52 -5.40 8.60
CA THR A 96 -4.67 -3.99 8.97
C THR A 96 -5.00 -3.82 10.45
N ASP A 97 -4.94 -2.57 10.91
CA ASP A 97 -5.29 -2.15 12.27
C ASP A 97 -4.46 -2.83 13.36
N ALA A 98 -3.26 -3.28 12.98
CA ALA A 98 -2.24 -3.68 13.91
C ALA A 98 -1.78 -2.46 14.72
N SER A 99 -1.40 -2.66 15.98
CA SER A 99 -0.62 -1.64 16.67
C SER A 99 0.79 -1.61 16.07
N ALA A 100 1.41 -0.42 15.97
CA ALA A 100 2.78 -0.32 15.48
C ALA A 100 3.76 -1.17 16.32
N ALA A 101 3.49 -1.30 17.62
CA ALA A 101 4.24 -2.17 18.53
C ALA A 101 4.12 -3.67 18.15
N GLN A 102 2.97 -4.13 17.66
CA GLN A 102 2.81 -5.52 17.20
C GLN A 102 3.50 -5.79 15.86
N ILE A 103 3.73 -4.75 15.05
CA ILE A 103 4.51 -4.86 13.80
C ILE A 103 6.00 -4.89 14.08
N VAL A 104 6.47 -4.12 15.06
CA VAL A 104 7.86 -4.14 15.49
C VAL A 104 7.98 -5.20 16.60
N ALA A 105 8.21 -6.46 16.21
CA ALA A 105 8.36 -7.56 17.17
C ALA A 105 9.28 -7.16 18.33
N SER A 106 8.83 -7.41 19.56
CA SER A 106 9.66 -7.24 20.75
C SER A 106 10.43 -8.55 21.04
N PRO A 107 11.47 -8.52 21.89
CA PRO A 107 12.16 -9.74 22.32
C PRO A 107 11.25 -10.72 23.08
N GLU A 108 10.15 -10.23 23.67
CA GLU A 108 9.31 -10.98 24.60
C GLU A 108 8.02 -11.51 23.94
N GLU A 109 7.60 -10.93 22.82
CA GLU A 109 6.38 -11.32 22.13
C GLU A 109 6.64 -11.58 20.64
N PRO A 110 6.20 -12.74 20.10
CA PRO A 110 6.29 -13.02 18.67
C PRO A 110 5.56 -11.93 17.88
N GLY A 111 6.20 -11.45 16.81
CA GLY A 111 5.64 -10.39 15.99
C GLY A 111 4.31 -10.81 15.39
N LEU A 112 3.50 -9.84 14.98
CA LEU A 112 2.17 -10.13 14.44
C LEU A 112 2.20 -11.12 13.27
N LEU A 113 3.19 -11.03 12.38
CA LEU A 113 3.32 -11.96 11.26
C LEU A 113 3.64 -13.38 11.72
N ASP A 114 4.37 -13.57 12.82
CA ASP A 114 4.70 -14.90 13.35
C ASP A 114 3.44 -15.64 13.82
N ARG A 115 2.44 -14.89 14.32
CA ARG A 115 1.12 -15.42 14.72
C ARG A 115 0.21 -15.78 13.55
N TYR A 116 0.45 -15.20 12.36
CA TYR A 116 -0.38 -15.38 11.17
C TYR A 116 0.49 -15.81 9.99
N PRO A 117 0.92 -17.08 9.90
CA PRO A 117 1.93 -17.53 8.94
C PRO A 117 1.55 -17.33 7.46
N GLY A 118 0.25 -17.29 7.14
CA GLY A 118 -0.25 -16.99 5.78
C GLY A 118 -0.09 -15.52 5.36
N CYS A 119 0.17 -14.61 6.29
CA CYS A 119 0.23 -13.17 6.02
C CYS A 119 1.60 -12.72 5.51
N GLY A 120 1.64 -11.99 4.40
CA GLY A 120 2.87 -11.41 3.85
C GLY A 120 3.21 -10.04 4.45
N VAL A 121 2.17 -9.25 4.79
CA VAL A 121 2.30 -7.85 5.20
C VAL A 121 1.36 -7.50 6.34
N ALA A 122 1.88 -6.90 7.41
CA ALA A 122 1.06 -6.29 8.45
C ALA A 122 1.21 -4.76 8.41
N VAL A 123 0.11 -4.01 8.53
CA VAL A 123 0.10 -2.54 8.48
C VAL A 123 -0.61 -1.92 9.66
N ALA A 124 0.02 -0.89 10.21
CA ALA A 124 -0.51 -0.06 11.28
C ALA A 124 -0.63 1.38 10.78
N ALA A 125 -1.75 2.01 11.09
CA ALA A 125 -1.87 3.46 11.02
C ALA A 125 -1.02 4.09 12.14
N GLY A 126 -0.38 5.21 11.84
CA GLY A 126 0.34 6.03 12.81
C GLY A 126 0.05 7.51 12.61
N ARG A 127 0.44 8.34 13.58
CA ARG A 127 0.15 9.79 13.58
C ARG A 127 0.64 10.52 12.31
N HIS A 128 1.67 10.01 11.66
CA HIS A 128 2.33 10.66 10.52
C HIS A 128 2.31 9.82 9.23
N GLY A 129 1.50 8.75 9.18
CA GLY A 129 1.39 7.88 8.01
C GLY A 129 1.10 6.43 8.38
N CYS A 130 1.77 5.48 7.74
CA CYS A 130 1.59 4.05 8.00
C CYS A 130 2.93 3.34 8.12
N LEU A 131 2.97 2.32 8.96
CA LEU A 131 4.09 1.39 9.08
C LEU A 131 3.64 0.03 8.58
N ALA A 132 4.39 -0.55 7.66
CA ALA A 132 4.22 -1.91 7.16
C ALA A 132 5.42 -2.76 7.59
N GLY A 133 5.15 -3.95 8.12
CA GLY A 133 6.14 -5.00 8.31
C GLY A 133 5.94 -6.10 7.27
N LEU A 134 7.04 -6.60 6.72
CA LEU A 134 7.06 -7.68 5.74
C LEU A 134 7.53 -8.97 6.41
N ARG A 135 7.08 -10.11 5.85
CA ARG A 135 7.47 -11.46 6.29
C ARG A 135 8.98 -11.70 6.32
N ASP A 136 9.72 -11.07 5.40
CA ASP A 136 11.18 -11.16 5.33
C ASP A 136 11.93 -10.30 6.36
N GLY A 137 11.20 -9.72 7.32
CA GLY A 137 11.76 -8.91 8.39
C GLY A 137 12.05 -7.47 8.01
N ARG A 138 11.77 -7.03 6.77
CA ARG A 138 11.87 -5.62 6.40
C ARG A 138 10.69 -4.81 6.94
N LEU A 139 10.94 -3.53 7.19
CA LEU A 139 9.95 -2.54 7.57
C LEU A 139 9.92 -1.44 6.50
N ALA A 140 8.72 -1.01 6.14
CA ALA A 140 8.48 0.12 5.25
C ALA A 140 7.53 1.10 5.93
N ALA A 141 7.94 2.35 6.10
CA ALA A 141 7.10 3.40 6.65
C ALA A 141 6.84 4.46 5.58
N ILE A 142 5.57 4.71 5.26
CA ILE A 142 5.20 5.88 4.48
C ILE A 142 4.93 7.05 5.43
N ARG A 143 5.61 8.17 5.22
CA ARG A 143 5.42 9.41 5.97
C ARG A 143 5.07 10.56 5.04
N GLY A 144 4.12 11.40 5.44
CA GLY A 144 3.64 12.53 4.64
C GLY A 144 4.24 13.88 5.02
N ALA A 145 4.42 14.76 4.02
CA ALA A 145 4.81 16.16 4.23
C ALA A 145 3.60 17.13 4.24
N ALA A 146 2.48 16.76 3.58
CA ALA A 146 1.20 17.48 3.58
C ALA A 146 0.08 16.62 2.94
N GLY A 147 -1.18 16.79 3.38
CA GLY A 147 -2.37 16.32 2.65
C GLY A 147 -2.91 14.93 2.97
N PHE A 148 -2.29 14.16 3.87
CA PHE A 148 -2.96 12.98 4.44
C PHE A 148 -4.00 13.48 5.44
N ALA A 149 -5.24 13.67 4.98
CA ALA A 149 -6.34 13.97 5.89
C ALA A 149 -6.42 12.85 6.93
N VAL A 150 -6.19 13.20 8.20
CA VAL A 150 -6.35 12.29 9.34
C VAL A 150 -7.80 11.80 9.33
N GLY A 151 -8.02 10.49 9.29
CA GLY A 151 -9.37 9.90 9.32
C GLY A 151 -10.03 9.62 7.96
N ALA A 152 -9.38 9.90 6.83
CA ALA A 152 -9.88 9.44 5.53
C ALA A 152 -9.51 7.96 5.29
N ASP A 153 -10.47 7.06 5.52
CA ASP A 153 -10.39 5.61 5.25
C ASP A 153 -10.39 5.32 3.72
N PRO A 154 -9.75 4.25 3.17
CA PRO A 154 -8.97 3.19 3.81
C PRO A 154 -7.46 3.19 3.45
N TRP A 155 -6.72 4.17 3.95
CA TRP A 155 -5.27 4.26 3.67
C TRP A 155 -4.41 3.10 4.17
N PRO A 156 -4.61 2.52 5.38
CA PRO A 156 -3.80 1.38 5.83
C PRO A 156 -3.92 0.17 4.90
N ALA A 157 -5.14 -0.16 4.46
CA ALA A 157 -5.37 -1.25 3.53
C ALA A 157 -4.77 -0.98 2.15
N VAL A 158 -4.89 0.25 1.64
CA VAL A 158 -4.29 0.65 0.36
C VAL A 158 -2.77 0.57 0.45
N TYR A 159 -2.17 1.06 1.53
CA TYR A 159 -0.73 1.02 1.72
C TYR A 159 -0.21 -0.42 1.90
N GLY A 160 -0.89 -1.24 2.70
CA GLY A 160 -0.53 -2.66 2.87
C GLY A 160 -0.63 -3.44 1.57
N SER A 161 -1.70 -3.21 0.81
CA SER A 161 -1.88 -3.78 -0.52
C SER A 161 -0.80 -3.32 -1.49
N PHE A 162 -0.36 -2.05 -1.40
CA PHE A 162 0.74 -1.54 -2.21
C PHE A 162 2.07 -2.22 -1.88
N VAL A 163 2.41 -2.33 -0.59
CA VAL A 163 3.64 -3.00 -0.16
C VAL A 163 3.61 -4.47 -0.57
N HIS A 164 2.48 -5.15 -0.36
CA HIS A 164 2.26 -6.52 -0.79
C HIS A 164 2.46 -6.67 -2.30
N GLY A 165 1.73 -5.91 -3.12
CA GLY A 165 1.83 -5.96 -4.57
C GLY A 165 3.22 -5.61 -5.10
N TRP A 166 3.93 -4.67 -4.47
CA TRP A 166 5.29 -4.29 -4.89
C TRP A 166 6.29 -5.41 -4.61
N TRP A 167 6.18 -6.01 -3.43
CA TRP A 167 7.00 -7.15 -3.02
C TRP A 167 6.70 -8.39 -3.88
N SER A 168 5.43 -8.72 -4.11
CA SER A 168 4.98 -9.83 -4.94
C SER A 168 5.36 -9.67 -6.42
N ALA A 169 5.39 -8.43 -6.92
CA ALA A 169 5.92 -8.09 -8.25
C ALA A 169 7.46 -8.20 -8.34
N ARG A 170 8.15 -8.56 -7.25
CA ARG A 170 9.62 -8.62 -7.13
C ARG A 170 10.29 -7.29 -7.51
N MET A 171 9.61 -6.18 -7.25
CA MET A 171 10.17 -4.86 -7.48
C MET A 171 11.13 -4.50 -6.33
N PRO A 172 12.26 -3.82 -6.61
CA PRO A 172 13.23 -3.48 -5.59
C PRO A 172 12.62 -2.50 -4.58
N LEU A 173 12.61 -2.87 -3.29
CA LEU A 173 12.09 -1.99 -2.25
C LEU A 173 12.98 -0.77 -2.07
N GLU A 174 14.30 -0.94 -2.21
CA GLU A 174 15.32 0.10 -2.04
C GLU A 174 15.08 1.29 -2.97
N GLY A 175 14.51 1.05 -4.16
CA GLY A 175 14.11 2.10 -5.09
C GLY A 175 12.96 2.99 -4.58
N LEU A 176 12.15 2.52 -3.63
CA LEU A 176 11.09 3.30 -3.01
C LEU A 176 11.64 4.38 -2.06
N ALA A 177 12.81 4.15 -1.45
CA ALA A 177 13.41 5.08 -0.50
C ALA A 177 13.87 6.40 -1.14
N THR A 178 14.24 6.35 -2.43
CA THR A 178 14.68 7.52 -3.20
C THR A 178 13.56 8.10 -4.08
N ALA A 179 12.46 7.38 -4.26
CA ALA A 179 11.37 7.80 -5.14
C ALA A 179 10.51 8.92 -4.52
N SER A 180 9.91 9.73 -5.39
CA SER A 180 8.76 10.55 -5.00
C SER A 180 7.51 9.67 -4.99
N VAL A 181 6.84 9.63 -3.84
CA VAL A 181 5.61 8.85 -3.66
C VAL A 181 4.43 9.80 -3.64
N ILE A 182 3.52 9.62 -4.59
CA ILE A 182 2.32 10.44 -4.74
C ILE A 182 1.13 9.53 -4.55
N VAL A 183 0.25 9.92 -3.64
CA VAL A 183 -0.88 9.12 -3.19
C VAL A 183 -2.14 9.80 -3.66
N GLY A 184 -3.12 9.04 -4.17
CA GLY A 184 -4.28 9.65 -4.81
C GLY A 184 -5.29 8.64 -5.34
N ARG A 185 -6.13 9.13 -6.26
CA ARG A 185 -7.11 8.33 -6.97
C ARG A 185 -6.92 8.49 -8.47
N TYR A 186 -6.85 7.37 -9.17
CA TYR A 186 -6.87 7.33 -10.62
C TYR A 186 -8.30 7.39 -11.13
N ILE A 187 -8.53 8.23 -12.11
CA ILE A 187 -9.76 8.29 -12.88
C ILE A 187 -9.37 7.93 -14.31
N GLY A 188 -10.10 6.97 -14.89
CA GLY A 188 -9.96 6.59 -16.29
C GLY A 188 -10.13 7.76 -17.25
N ARG A 189 -9.95 7.49 -18.55
CA ARG A 189 -9.94 8.51 -19.62
C ARG A 189 -11.01 9.58 -19.43
N THR A 190 -10.54 10.82 -19.32
CA THR A 190 -11.38 12.02 -19.43
C THR A 190 -11.73 12.26 -20.91
N GLU A 191 -12.53 13.29 -21.19
CA GLU A 191 -12.88 13.73 -22.55
C GLU A 191 -11.65 13.91 -23.46
N ASN A 192 -10.48 14.15 -22.87
CA ASN A 192 -9.21 14.39 -23.56
C ASN A 192 -8.45 13.10 -23.92
N GLY A 193 -8.98 11.93 -23.57
CA GLY A 193 -8.37 10.62 -23.87
C GLY A 193 -7.16 10.24 -22.99
N PHE A 194 -6.83 11.02 -21.96
CA PHE A 194 -5.79 10.71 -20.99
C PHE A 194 -6.37 10.33 -19.64
N GLY A 195 -5.69 9.44 -18.92
CA GLY A 195 -6.03 9.15 -17.53
C GLY A 195 -5.63 10.30 -16.62
N CYS A 196 -6.38 10.53 -15.55
CA CYS A 196 -6.12 11.58 -14.56
C CYS A 196 -5.81 10.96 -13.20
N PHE A 197 -4.81 11.49 -12.48
CA PHE A 197 -4.50 11.07 -11.12
C PHE A 197 -4.70 12.25 -10.17
N HIS A 198 -5.77 12.17 -9.38
CA HIS A 198 -6.14 13.15 -8.37
C HIS A 198 -5.25 12.94 -7.15
N VAL A 199 -4.29 13.84 -6.98
CA VAL A 199 -3.31 13.82 -5.90
C VAL A 199 -4.00 14.19 -4.59
N ALA A 200 -4.04 13.23 -3.67
CA ALA A 200 -4.46 13.43 -2.28
C ALA A 200 -3.29 13.90 -1.42
N GLY A 201 -2.09 13.37 -1.66
CA GLY A 201 -0.93 13.71 -0.85
C GLY A 201 0.40 13.26 -1.44
N ARG A 202 1.47 13.69 -0.80
CA ARG A 202 2.84 13.29 -1.13
C ARG A 202 3.51 12.70 0.10
N GLY A 203 4.19 11.59 -0.09
CA GLY A 203 4.91 10.89 0.95
C GLY A 203 6.36 10.57 0.58
N ARG A 204 7.08 10.10 1.59
CA ARG A 204 8.37 9.43 1.47
C ARG A 204 8.25 8.05 2.09
N ILE A 205 8.89 7.06 1.47
CA ILE A 205 9.01 5.73 2.06
C ILE A 205 10.38 5.64 2.73
N LEU A 206 10.37 5.24 4.00
CA LEU A 206 11.56 4.92 4.77
C LEU A 206 11.62 3.40 4.91
N LEU A 207 12.80 2.83 4.68
CA LEU A 207 13.03 1.41 4.83
C LEU A 207 13.94 1.16 6.01
N ALA A 208 13.65 0.09 6.74
CA ALA A 208 14.53 -0.45 7.77
C ALA A 208 14.50 -1.98 7.69
N ARG A 209 15.48 -2.62 8.31
CA ARG A 209 15.40 -4.04 8.66
C ARG A 209 15.04 -4.13 10.15
N ARG A 210 14.21 -5.09 10.52
CA ARG A 210 14.13 -5.52 11.93
C ARG A 210 15.53 -5.97 12.34
N SER A 211 15.98 -5.58 13.53
CA SER A 211 17.22 -6.12 14.08
C SER A 211 17.09 -7.65 14.08
N PRO A 212 18.07 -8.38 13.50
CA PRO A 212 18.08 -9.82 13.64
C PRO A 212 18.10 -10.13 15.12
N TRP A 213 17.25 -11.06 15.53
CA TRP A 213 17.31 -11.61 16.88
C TRP A 213 18.73 -12.10 17.08
N SER A 214 19.46 -11.50 18.02
CA SER A 214 20.55 -12.23 18.65
C SER A 214 19.85 -13.40 19.34
N THR A 215 19.89 -14.58 18.73
CA THR A 215 19.72 -15.82 19.48
C THR A 215 20.74 -15.73 20.60
N GLY A 216 20.29 -15.33 21.79
CA GLY A 216 21.13 -15.24 22.96
C GLY A 216 21.84 -16.57 23.07
N GLY A 217 23.16 -16.54 22.96
CA GLY A 217 23.99 -17.69 23.23
C GLY A 217 23.78 -18.07 24.69
N MET A 218 22.82 -18.95 24.94
CA MET A 218 22.90 -19.86 26.07
C MET A 218 23.94 -20.91 25.69
N SER A 219 25.21 -20.58 25.89
CA SER A 219 26.18 -21.62 26.21
C SER A 219 25.94 -21.98 27.66
N ALA A 220 25.56 -23.25 27.86
CA ALA A 220 25.51 -23.91 29.15
C ALA A 220 26.91 -24.06 29.76
#